data_AF-A0A4R6M4Y2-F1
#
_entry.id   AF-A0A4R6M4Y2-F1
#
_cell.length_a   1.000
_cell.length_b   1.000
_cell.length_c   1.000
_cell.angle_alpha   90.00
_cell.angle_beta   90.00
_cell.angle_gamma   90.00
#
_symmetry.space_group_name_H-M   'P 1'
#
loop_
_entity.id
_entity.type
_entity.pdbx_description
1 polymer ?
#
loop_
_entity_poly.entity_id
_entity_poly.type
_entity_poly.pdbx_seq_one_letter_code
_entity_poly.pdbx_strand_id
1 'polypeptide(L)'
;MQKINHKAVFLIFILEMVFGFLWYSAAPASLLNATHSSLALSDMGYFLLVSFTLACLLLTYFSAWLLNKFSVASWSDRFLALVGIWMFCVLPNFIFISVYFDIEKVNIVYMLAFGFFCTSLNALILPLWRSSRSIFKS
;
A
#
# COMPACT_ATOMS: atom_id res chain seq x y z
N MET A 1 15.75 4.38 19.46
CA MET A 1 14.61 4.10 18.57
C MET A 1 14.13 5.40 17.96
N GLN A 2 13.76 5.41 16.68
CA GLN A 2 13.25 6.62 16.05
C GLN A 2 11.77 6.77 16.36
N LYS A 3 11.28 8.01 16.39
CA LYS A 3 9.84 8.25 16.54
C LYS A 3 9.20 8.18 15.16
N ILE A 4 8.09 7.47 15.04
CA ILE A 4 7.28 7.45 13.82
C ILE A 4 6.77 8.87 13.56
N ASN A 5 6.96 9.36 12.34
CA ASN A 5 6.46 10.66 11.94
C ASN A 5 5.02 10.53 11.43
N HIS A 6 4.04 10.75 12.32
CA HIS A 6 2.62 10.62 11.98
C HIS A 6 2.17 11.57 10.86
N LYS A 7 2.83 12.72 10.69
CA LYS A 7 2.51 13.65 9.57
C LYS A 7 2.87 13.02 8.22
N ALA A 8 4.00 12.32 8.17
CA ALA A 8 4.45 11.61 6.97
C ALA A 8 3.51 10.44 6.64
N VAL A 9 3.17 9.64 7.66
CA VAL A 9 2.21 8.53 7.53
C VAL A 9 0.87 9.03 7.00
N PHE A 10 0.33 10.12 7.56
CA PHE A 10 -0.95 10.67 7.13
C PHE A 10 -0.92 11.20 5.70
N LEU A 11 0.18 11.85 5.27
CA LEU A 11 0.31 12.31 3.88
C LEU A 11 0.35 11.13 2.91
N ILE A 12 1.13 10.09 3.20
CA ILE A 12 1.24 8.92 2.32
C ILE A 12 -0.12 8.23 2.23
N PHE A 13 -0.80 8.07 3.37
CA PHE A 13 -2.15 7.53 3.40
C PHE A 13 -3.12 8.33 2.50
N ILE A 14 -3.11 9.66 2.56
CA ILE A 14 -3.93 10.48 1.64
C ILE A 14 -3.55 10.23 0.19
N LEU A 15 -2.25 10.15 -0.12
CA LEU A 15 -1.77 9.90 -1.47
C LEU A 15 -2.19 8.51 -1.99
N GLU A 16 -2.12 7.49 -1.15
CA GLU A 16 -2.61 6.14 -1.44
C GLU A 16 -4.12 6.13 -1.67
N MET A 17 -4.90 6.91 -0.90
CA MET A 17 -6.35 7.03 -1.09
C MET A 17 -6.70 7.73 -2.41
N VAL A 18 -6.03 8.85 -2.73
CA VAL A 18 -6.23 9.56 -4.01
C VAL A 18 -5.84 8.67 -5.17
N PHE A 19 -4.70 7.99 -5.07
CA PHE A 19 -4.25 7.07 -6.09
C PHE A 19 -5.17 5.86 -6.22
N GLY A 20 -5.65 5.30 -5.12
CA GLY A 20 -6.63 4.20 -5.12
C GLY A 20 -7.92 4.56 -5.81
N PHE A 21 -8.41 5.79 -5.59
CA PHE A 21 -9.58 6.30 -6.29
C PHE A 21 -9.35 6.41 -7.80
N LEU A 22 -8.19 6.94 -8.21
CA LEU A 22 -7.81 7.00 -9.63
C LEU A 22 -7.59 5.61 -10.23
N TRP A 23 -6.98 4.70 -9.47
CA TRP A 23 -6.70 3.33 -9.90
C TRP A 23 -7.98 2.55 -10.16
N TYR A 24 -8.99 2.73 -9.30
CA TYR A 24 -10.31 2.14 -9.47
C TYR A 24 -10.95 2.48 -10.82
N SER A 25 -10.70 3.66 -11.39
CA SER A 25 -11.22 4.02 -12.71
C SER A 25 -10.65 3.15 -13.85
N ALA A 26 -9.50 2.53 -13.63
CA ALA A 26 -8.85 1.60 -14.55
C ALA A 26 -9.13 0.12 -14.20
N ALA A 27 -10.09 -0.16 -13.32
CA ALA A 27 -10.42 -1.52 -12.92
C ALA A 27 -10.90 -2.36 -14.12
N PRO A 28 -10.40 -3.59 -14.28
CA PRO A 28 -10.84 -4.48 -15.36
C PRO A 28 -12.32 -4.85 -15.21
N ALA A 29 -13.01 -4.97 -16.35
CA ALA A 29 -14.45 -5.21 -16.39
C ALA A 29 -14.89 -6.52 -15.70
N SER A 30 -14.05 -7.56 -15.68
CA SER A 30 -14.35 -8.81 -14.97
C SER A 30 -14.40 -8.64 -13.45
N LEU A 31 -13.68 -7.66 -12.91
CA LEU A 31 -13.71 -7.26 -11.49
C LEU A 31 -14.96 -6.43 -11.18
N LEU A 32 -15.43 -5.63 -12.13
CA LEU A 32 -16.63 -4.80 -12.01
C LEU A 32 -17.92 -5.62 -12.23
N ASN A 33 -17.91 -6.58 -13.14
CA ASN A 33 -19.06 -7.44 -13.47
C ASN A 33 -19.44 -8.40 -12.34
N ALA A 34 -18.50 -8.74 -11.45
CA ALA A 34 -18.79 -9.51 -10.24
C ALA A 34 -19.53 -8.70 -9.15
N THR A 35 -19.57 -7.37 -9.26
CA THR A 35 -20.12 -6.45 -8.25
C THR A 35 -21.15 -5.45 -8.80
N HIS A 36 -21.88 -5.83 -9.84
CA HIS A 36 -22.96 -5.08 -10.48
C HIS A 36 -22.55 -4.04 -11.54
N SER A 37 -23.29 -4.12 -12.64
CA SER A 37 -23.16 -3.46 -13.92
C SER A 37 -23.51 -1.96 -13.91
N SER A 38 -22.93 -1.16 -13.01
CA SER A 38 -23.00 0.28 -13.17
C SER A 38 -21.73 0.96 -12.68
N LEU A 39 -21.19 1.83 -13.52
CA LEU A 39 -20.06 2.73 -13.29
C LEU A 39 -20.36 3.79 -12.20
N ALA A 40 -21.25 3.50 -11.26
CA ALA A 40 -21.69 4.41 -10.23
C ALA A 40 -20.91 4.12 -8.95
N LEU A 41 -20.11 5.09 -8.53
CA LEU A 41 -19.49 5.17 -7.21
C LEU A 41 -20.50 4.92 -6.05
N SER A 42 -21.80 5.00 -6.33
CA SER A 42 -22.91 4.80 -5.38
C SER A 42 -23.10 3.35 -4.92
N ASP A 43 -22.62 2.35 -5.67
CA ASP A 43 -22.77 0.93 -5.31
C ASP A 43 -21.51 0.32 -4.68
N MET A 44 -20.46 1.12 -4.46
CA MET A 44 -19.32 0.66 -3.69
C MET A 44 -19.78 0.46 -2.24
N GLY A 45 -20.07 -0.79 -1.88
CA GLY A 45 -20.60 -1.15 -0.57
C GLY A 45 -19.74 -0.51 0.52
N TYR A 46 -20.38 0.18 1.46
CA TYR A 46 -19.73 0.90 2.55
C TYR A 46 -18.63 0.05 3.25
N PHE A 47 -18.90 -1.25 3.40
CA PHE A 47 -17.95 -2.23 3.93
C PHE A 47 -16.64 -2.33 3.13
N LEU A 48 -16.69 -2.30 1.80
CA LEU A 48 -15.53 -2.43 0.92
C LEU A 48 -14.68 -1.16 0.97
N LEU A 49 -15.31 0.02 0.99
CA LEU A 49 -14.63 1.30 1.15
C LEU A 49 -13.94 1.41 2.52
N VAL A 50 -14.62 1.01 3.61
CA VAL A 50 -14.03 0.96 4.95
C VAL A 50 -12.86 -0.02 5.00
N SER A 51 -13.02 -1.22 4.44
CA SER A 51 -11.96 -2.24 4.40
C SER A 51 -10.74 -1.78 3.62
N PHE A 52 -10.96 -1.12 2.46
CA PHE A 52 -9.90 -0.54 1.65
C PHE A 52 -9.14 0.56 2.40
N THR A 53 -9.88 1.48 3.03
CA THR A 53 -9.31 2.58 3.82
C THR A 53 -8.46 2.04 4.97
N LEU A 54 -8.98 1.04 5.68
CA LEU A 54 -8.31 0.40 6.80
C LEU A 54 -7.06 -0.37 6.33
N ALA A 55 -7.13 -1.05 5.19
CA ALA A 55 -5.98 -1.74 4.61
C ALA A 55 -4.84 -0.79 4.24
N CYS A 56 -5.13 0.36 3.60
CA CYS A 56 -4.10 1.36 3.27
C CYS A 56 -3.46 1.95 4.53
N LEU A 57 -4.27 2.27 5.54
CA LEU A 57 -3.78 2.78 6.81
C LEU A 57 -2.87 1.75 7.51
N LEU A 58 -3.30 0.49 7.59
CA LEU A 58 -2.50 -0.58 8.18
C LEU A 58 -1.18 -0.80 7.42
N LEU A 59 -1.21 -0.79 6.09
CA LEU A 59 -0.02 -0.96 5.25
C LEU A 59 0.99 0.16 5.50
N THR A 60 0.53 1.41 5.52
CA THR A 60 1.39 2.59 5.78
C THR A 60 1.99 2.51 7.19
N TYR A 61 1.18 2.19 8.20
CA TYR A 61 1.64 2.08 9.59
C TYR A 61 2.59 0.90 9.79
N PHE A 62 2.31 -0.25 9.18
CA PHE A 62 3.19 -1.41 9.20
C PHE A 62 4.54 -1.08 8.59
N SER A 63 4.56 -0.40 7.44
CA SER A 63 5.79 0.05 6.76
C SER A 63 6.59 1.01 7.64
N ALA A 64 5.92 1.98 8.28
CA ALA A 64 6.55 2.92 9.20
C ALA A 64 7.11 2.23 10.46
N TRP A 65 6.36 1.29 11.04
CA TRP A 65 6.80 0.48 12.18
C TRP A 65 8.01 -0.37 11.83
N LEU A 66 8.00 -1.01 10.66
CA LEU A 66 9.08 -1.82 10.15
C LEU A 66 10.35 -0.98 10.00
N LEU A 67 10.28 0.16 9.31
CA LEU A 67 11.42 1.06 9.15
C LEU A 67 11.95 1.62 10.47
N ASN A 68 11.11 1.73 11.50
CA ASN A 68 11.55 2.12 12.83
C ASN A 68 12.29 0.97 13.55
N LYS A 69 11.86 -0.28 13.33
CA LYS A 69 12.45 -1.45 13.99
C LYS A 69 13.78 -1.85 13.36
N PHE A 70 13.89 -1.78 12.04
CA PHE A 70 15.14 -2.08 11.36
C PHE A 70 16.05 -0.84 11.32
N SER A 71 17.18 -0.93 12.02
CA SER A 71 18.25 0.07 12.03
C SER A 71 19.05 0.03 10.73
N VAL A 72 18.38 0.19 9.60
CA VAL A 72 19.02 0.16 8.29
C VAL A 72 19.66 1.53 8.02
N ALA A 73 20.96 1.54 7.72
CA ALA A 73 21.73 2.77 7.61
C ALA A 73 21.37 3.57 6.34
N SER A 74 21.36 2.91 5.18
CA SER A 74 21.15 3.56 3.90
C SER A 74 19.67 3.64 3.50
N TRP A 75 19.35 4.57 2.61
CA TRP A 75 18.02 4.71 2.03
C TRP A 75 17.68 3.54 1.08
N SER A 76 18.65 3.09 0.27
CA SER A 76 18.50 1.98 -0.67
C SER A 76 18.16 0.67 0.04
N ASP A 77 18.83 0.40 1.17
CA ASP A 77 18.57 -0.83 1.94
C ASP A 77 17.19 -0.80 2.59
N ARG A 78 16.68 0.38 2.99
CA ARG A 78 15.31 0.53 3.50
C ARG A 78 14.26 0.32 2.42
N PHE A 79 14.53 0.84 1.23
CA PHE A 79 13.68 0.63 0.06
C PHE A 79 13.62 -0.86 -0.30
N LEU A 80 14.78 -1.50 -0.44
CA LEU A 80 14.89 -2.94 -0.71
C LEU A 80 14.23 -3.79 0.38
N ALA A 81 14.32 -3.39 1.66
CA ALA A 81 13.67 -4.11 2.74
C ALA A 81 12.14 -4.08 2.61
N LEU A 82 11.54 -2.91 2.36
CA LEU A 82 10.08 -2.80 2.21
C LEU A 82 9.57 -3.51 0.96
N VAL A 83 10.21 -3.29 -0.19
CA VAL A 83 9.85 -3.96 -1.45
C VAL A 83 10.08 -5.47 -1.37
N GLY A 84 11.18 -5.89 -0.72
CA GLY A 84 11.50 -7.29 -0.50
C GLY A 84 10.45 -7.99 0.36
N ILE A 85 10.00 -7.37 1.45
CA ILE A 85 8.93 -7.94 2.29
C ILE A 85 7.64 -8.09 1.47
N TRP A 86 7.29 -7.11 0.64
CA TRP A 86 6.14 -7.25 -0.23
C TRP A 86 6.32 -8.40 -1.23
N MET A 87 7.47 -8.52 -1.89
CA MET A 87 7.75 -9.63 -2.81
C MET A 87 7.72 -11.00 -2.12
N PHE A 88 8.29 -11.13 -0.93
CA PHE A 88 8.44 -12.44 -0.26
C PHE A 88 7.26 -12.81 0.64
N CYS A 89 6.47 -11.85 1.11
CA CYS A 89 5.32 -12.12 1.96
C CYS A 89 3.99 -11.96 1.21
N VAL A 90 3.83 -10.97 0.35
CA VAL A 90 2.53 -10.68 -0.29
C VAL A 90 2.38 -11.46 -1.59
N LEU A 91 3.39 -11.43 -2.47
CA LEU A 91 3.33 -12.09 -3.78
C LEU A 91 3.01 -13.60 -3.71
N PRO A 92 3.71 -14.43 -2.91
CA PRO A 92 3.44 -15.88 -2.91
C PRO A 92 2.07 -16.22 -2.33
N ASN A 93 1.63 -15.51 -1.28
CA ASN A 93 0.31 -15.70 -0.71
C ASN A 93 -0.79 -15.33 -1.72
N PHE A 94 -0.60 -14.22 -2.43
CA PHE A 94 -1.55 -13.76 -3.43
C PHE A 94 -1.63 -14.70 -4.63
N ILE A 95 -0.48 -15.23 -5.09
CA ILE A 95 -0.43 -16.24 -6.15
C ILE A 95 -1.17 -17.51 -5.71
N PHE A 96 -0.92 -18.00 -4.50
CA PHE A 96 -1.58 -19.20 -3.98
C PHE A 96 -3.10 -19.05 -3.91
N ILE A 97 -3.59 -17.94 -3.33
CA ILE A 97 -5.02 -17.61 -3.26
C ILE A 97 -5.60 -17.51 -4.68
N SER A 98 -4.90 -16.84 -5.59
CA SER A 98 -5.40 -16.64 -6.94
C SER A 98 -5.52 -17.94 -7.74
N VAL A 99 -4.57 -18.88 -7.56
CA VAL A 99 -4.64 -20.22 -8.15
C VAL A 99 -5.77 -21.04 -7.50
N TYR A 100 -5.96 -20.92 -6.19
CA TYR A 100 -7.00 -21.67 -5.46
C TYR A 100 -8.42 -21.21 -5.80
N PHE A 101 -8.63 -19.90 -5.97
CA PHE A 101 -9.94 -19.30 -6.27
C PHE A 101 -10.18 -19.04 -7.77
N ASP A 102 -9.30 -19.54 -8.64
CA ASP A 102 -9.37 -19.38 -10.11
C ASP A 102 -9.61 -17.93 -10.56
N ILE A 103 -8.84 -17.00 -9.97
CA ILE A 103 -8.97 -15.57 -10.28
C ILE A 103 -8.32 -15.31 -11.65
N GLU A 104 -9.01 -14.56 -12.51
CA GLU A 104 -8.47 -14.17 -13.81
C GLU A 104 -7.12 -13.45 -13.70
N LYS A 105 -6.17 -13.81 -14.59
CA LYS A 105 -4.81 -13.26 -14.61
C LYS A 105 -4.77 -11.73 -14.66
N VAL A 106 -5.70 -11.09 -15.36
CA VAL A 106 -5.78 -9.63 -15.47
C VAL A 106 -6.07 -8.99 -14.11
N ASN A 107 -6.98 -9.60 -13.33
CA ASN A 107 -7.34 -9.14 -11.99
C ASN A 107 -6.18 -9.34 -11.01
N ILE A 108 -5.44 -10.45 -11.16
CA ILE A 108 -4.24 -10.73 -10.36
C ILE A 108 -3.20 -9.62 -10.56
N VAL A 109 -2.87 -9.32 -11.82
CA VAL A 109 -1.86 -8.31 -12.15
C VAL A 109 -2.31 -6.93 -11.70
N TYR A 110 -3.60 -6.59 -11.90
CA TYR A 110 -4.16 -5.31 -11.47
C TYR A 110 -4.05 -5.10 -9.94
N MET A 111 -4.41 -6.10 -9.14
CA MET A 111 -4.33 -6.03 -7.67
C MET A 111 -2.88 -6.02 -7.16
N LEU A 112 -2.00 -6.84 -7.75
CA LEU A 112 -0.58 -6.87 -7.39
C LEU A 112 0.12 -5.56 -7.75
N ALA A 113 -0.15 -4.99 -8.92
CA ALA A 113 0.41 -3.71 -9.33
C ALA A 113 0.02 -2.58 -8.37
N PHE A 114 -1.23 -2.57 -7.90
CA PHE A 114 -1.68 -1.61 -6.90
C PHE A 114 -0.92 -1.75 -5.58
N GLY A 115 -0.84 -2.97 -5.03
CA GLY A 115 -0.13 -3.23 -3.79
C GLY A 115 1.37 -2.92 -3.87
N PHE A 116 1.99 -3.21 -5.02
CA PHE A 116 3.38 -2.86 -5.29
C PHE A 116 3.57 -1.34 -5.33
N PHE A 117 2.65 -0.60 -5.94
CA PHE A 117 2.70 0.86 -5.98
C PHE A 117 2.59 1.49 -4.59
N CYS A 118 1.61 1.06 -3.77
CA CYS A 118 1.49 1.55 -2.39
C CYS A 118 2.75 1.24 -1.57
N THR A 119 3.30 0.03 -1.70
CA THR A 119 4.56 -0.33 -1.03
C THR A 119 5.72 0.52 -1.51
N SER A 120 5.80 0.80 -2.82
CA SER A 120 6.83 1.66 -3.40
C SER A 120 6.72 3.10 -2.90
N LEU A 121 5.50 3.65 -2.82
CA LEU A 121 5.26 4.97 -2.23
C LEU A 121 5.75 5.03 -0.77
N ASN A 122 5.38 4.03 0.03
CA ASN A 122 5.85 3.89 1.41
C ASN A 122 7.38 3.82 1.48
N ALA A 123 8.00 3.02 0.61
CA ALA A 123 9.44 2.83 0.54
C ALA A 123 10.20 4.06 0.06
N LEU A 124 9.60 4.93 -0.75
CA LEU A 124 10.21 6.17 -1.20
C LEU A 124 10.09 7.27 -0.13
N ILE A 125 8.88 7.49 0.39
CA ILE A 125 8.55 8.69 1.17
C ILE A 125 8.93 8.51 2.65
N LEU A 126 8.62 7.36 3.28
CA LEU A 126 8.88 7.16 4.71
C LEU A 126 10.36 7.28 5.08
N PRO A 127 11.32 6.73 4.31
CA PRO A 127 12.73 6.87 4.63
C PRO A 127 13.27 8.29 4.51
N LEU A 128 12.72 9.10 3.60
CA LEU A 128 13.10 10.49 3.38
C LEU A 128 12.58 11.40 4.49
N TRP A 129 11.42 11.06 5.07
CA TRP A 129 10.74 11.90 6.04
C TRP A 129 10.98 11.53 7.50
N ARG A 130 12.19 11.02 7.79
CA ARG A 130 12.68 10.91 9.17
C ARG A 130 12.48 12.26 9.84
N SER A 131 11.87 12.25 11.03
CA SER A 131 11.85 13.41 11.92
C SER A 131 13.26 13.98 11.93
N SER A 132 13.42 15.13 11.27
CA SER A 132 14.66 15.88 11.30
C SER A 132 15.01 15.98 12.77
N ARG A 133 16.13 15.37 13.16
CA ARG A 133 16.70 15.65 14.47
C ARG A 133 16.90 17.15 14.44
N SER A 134 16.14 17.85 15.28
CA SER A 134 16.26 19.29 15.55
C SER A 134 17.67 19.75 15.20
N ILE A 135 17.79 20.61 14.19
CA ILE A 135 19.05 21.29 13.85
C ILE A 135 19.55 22.11 15.06
N PHE A 136 18.67 22.36 16.04
CA PHE A 136 18.99 22.85 17.37
C PHE A 136 19.14 21.70 18.37
N LYS A 137 20.22 20.92 18.27
CA LYS A 137 20.75 20.22 19.45
C LYS A 137 22.15 20.76 19.71
N SER A 138 22.25 21.38 20.89
CA SER A 138 23.44 21.86 21.60
C SER A 138 24.65 20.95 21.47
#